data_AF-A0A6J6GAR0-F1
#
_entry.id   AF-A0A6J6GAR0-F1
#
_cell.length_a   1.000
_cell.length_b   1.000
_cell.length_c   1.000
_cell.angle_alpha   90.00
_cell.angle_beta   90.00
_cell.angle_gamma   90.00
#
_symmetry.space_group_name_H-M   'P 1'
#
loop_
_entity.id
_entity.type
_entity.pdbx_description
1 polymer ?
#
loop_
_entity_poly.entity_id
_entity_poly.type
_entity_poly.pdbx_seq_one_letter_code
_entity_poly.pdbx_strand_id
1 'polypeptide(L)'
;MLAQLRAIKPTTIHGLLGSSRGRSTRFAHDSERPLNHDLVIIDETSMVPLNLMARLFEALGSRSRLLLVGDDAQLESVESGSVLRDLVSPASSLEGSVFELQKVRRITGDNPIATVAPMIRKGEADEALAAIRNSAPQLTFVETAAGAKPSSSVIDALITTYREVRNLARSTKPADHEKALEKMAGSRLLCGMRRGPLGIDQWNDIIDRRLQLRSGDLLVPGRALLVTVNSPRVGLVNGAIGVVVETEDGPKVYFRVDDEPRYISTVDLPPVERAFAMTVHKSQGSEYKEVVVLMLPNEGSRLLTRELLYTGLTRAGGSAVVVGSAEAFTSAVKNPSVRVSGLGALLQAPPA
;
A
#
# COMPACT_ATOMS: atom_id res chain seq x y z
N MET A 1 26.30 4.17 12.08
CA MET A 1 25.46 3.10 11.51
C MET A 1 24.18 3.63 10.84
N LEU A 2 23.20 4.21 11.54
CA LEU A 2 21.96 4.76 10.92
C LEU A 2 22.23 5.82 9.83
N ALA A 3 23.19 6.72 10.05
CA ALA A 3 23.59 7.71 9.04
C ALA A 3 24.24 7.10 7.79
N GLN A 4 24.95 5.97 7.93
CA GLN A 4 25.57 5.26 6.81
C GLN A 4 24.53 4.50 5.98
N LEU A 5 23.52 3.91 6.62
CA LEU A 5 22.38 3.29 5.92
C LEU A 5 21.57 4.34 5.14
N ARG A 6 21.37 5.54 5.70
CA ARG A 6 20.68 6.65 5.02
C ARG A 6 21.45 7.21 3.81
N ALA A 7 22.75 6.97 3.73
CA ALA A 7 23.57 7.38 2.58
C ALA A 7 23.44 6.41 1.38
N ILE A 8 22.89 5.20 1.60
CA ILE A 8 22.63 4.24 0.53
C ILE A 8 21.42 4.72 -0.27
N LYS A 9 21.59 4.89 -1.58
CA LYS A 9 20.48 5.24 -2.47
C LYS A 9 19.71 3.97 -2.84
N PRO A 10 18.45 3.81 -2.42
CA PRO A 10 17.65 2.67 -2.82
C PRO A 10 17.35 2.73 -4.32
N THR A 11 17.17 1.57 -4.93
CA THR A 11 16.71 1.43 -6.31
C THR A 11 15.69 0.29 -6.40
N THR A 12 14.86 0.30 -7.42
CA THR A 12 13.97 -0.85 -7.70
C THR A 12 14.80 -2.05 -8.15
N ILE A 13 14.30 -3.28 -7.95
CA ILE A 13 14.97 -4.50 -8.46
C ILE A 13 15.22 -4.40 -9.96
N HIS A 14 14.25 -3.89 -10.72
CA HIS A 14 14.40 -3.65 -12.17
C HIS A 14 15.54 -2.66 -12.48
N GLY A 15 15.70 -1.62 -11.66
CA GLY A 15 16.80 -0.67 -11.78
C GLY A 15 18.14 -1.29 -11.43
N LEU A 16 18.21 -2.11 -10.38
CA LEU A 16 19.40 -2.85 -9.98
C LEU A 16 19.86 -3.82 -11.06
N LEU A 17 18.93 -4.55 -11.67
CA LEU A 17 19.19 -5.50 -12.76
C LEU A 17 19.45 -4.80 -14.11
N GLY A 18 19.33 -3.47 -14.18
CA GLY A 18 19.61 -2.71 -15.40
C GLY A 18 18.59 -2.90 -16.51
N SER A 19 17.30 -2.87 -16.18
CA SER A 19 16.23 -2.89 -17.18
C SER A 19 16.33 -1.67 -18.12
N SER A 20 16.60 -1.90 -19.40
CA SER A 20 16.59 -0.84 -20.42
C SER A 20 15.15 -0.54 -20.85
N ARG A 21 14.77 0.75 -20.86
CA ARG A 21 13.43 1.17 -21.27
C ARG A 21 13.23 0.91 -22.78
N GLY A 22 12.45 -0.12 -23.08
CA GLY A 22 11.90 -0.38 -24.41
C GLY A 22 12.53 -1.59 -25.11
N ARG A 23 11.75 -2.69 -25.17
CA ARG A 23 11.88 -3.86 -26.06
C ARG A 23 12.73 -5.07 -25.61
N SER A 24 13.43 -5.04 -24.48
CA SER A 24 14.20 -6.22 -24.02
C SER A 24 13.54 -6.92 -22.82
N THR A 25 13.29 -8.23 -22.95
CA THR A 25 13.00 -9.11 -21.80
C THR A 25 14.25 -9.45 -20.97
N ARG A 26 15.44 -9.04 -21.44
CA ARG A 26 16.72 -9.28 -20.78
C ARG A 26 17.13 -8.09 -19.94
N PHE A 27 17.52 -8.41 -18.71
CA PHE A 27 18.23 -7.52 -17.80
C PHE A 27 19.70 -7.40 -18.21
N ALA A 28 20.38 -6.33 -17.77
CA ALA A 28 21.80 -6.12 -18.07
C ALA A 28 22.73 -6.97 -17.18
N HIS A 29 22.19 -7.48 -16.06
CA HIS A 29 22.86 -8.36 -15.11
C HIS A 29 22.17 -9.72 -15.09
N ASP A 30 22.98 -10.77 -15.13
CA ASP A 30 22.61 -12.18 -15.16
C ASP A 30 23.82 -13.02 -14.66
N SER A 31 23.80 -14.33 -14.91
CA SER A 31 24.85 -15.23 -14.47
C SER A 31 26.20 -15.03 -15.19
N GLU A 32 26.19 -14.48 -16.41
CA GLU A 32 27.42 -14.13 -17.15
C GLU A 32 27.95 -12.77 -16.72
N ARG A 33 27.07 -11.88 -16.25
CA ARG A 33 27.41 -10.56 -15.75
C ARG A 33 26.77 -10.27 -14.37
N PRO A 34 27.32 -10.85 -13.28
CA PRO A 34 26.77 -10.68 -11.94
C PRO A 34 26.78 -9.23 -11.45
N LEU A 35 25.94 -8.95 -10.45
CA LEU A 35 25.92 -7.71 -9.70
C LEU A 35 27.22 -7.54 -8.91
N ASN A 36 27.84 -6.36 -9.02
CA ASN A 36 29.06 -6.03 -8.28
C ASN A 36 28.75 -5.54 -6.85
N HIS A 37 28.09 -6.38 -6.05
CA HIS A 37 27.70 -6.08 -4.67
C HIS A 37 27.96 -7.26 -3.74
N ASP A 38 28.60 -7.00 -2.60
CA ASP A 38 28.85 -8.02 -1.56
C ASP A 38 27.60 -8.35 -0.73
N LEU A 39 26.67 -7.40 -0.64
CA LEU A 39 25.40 -7.53 0.08
C LEU A 39 24.30 -6.84 -0.73
N VAL A 40 23.24 -7.59 -1.01
CA VAL A 40 22.00 -7.09 -1.59
C VAL A 40 20.90 -7.22 -0.55
N ILE A 41 20.22 -6.10 -0.27
CA ILE A 41 19.09 -6.05 0.67
C ILE A 41 17.84 -5.76 -0.14
N ILE A 42 16.83 -6.62 -0.02
CA ILE A 42 15.52 -6.43 -0.62
C ILE A 42 14.52 -6.17 0.49
N ASP A 43 13.95 -4.97 0.49
CA ASP A 43 12.83 -4.62 1.36
C ASP A 43 11.50 -4.93 0.66
N GLU A 44 10.42 -5.10 1.43
CA GLU A 44 9.07 -5.44 0.94
C GLU A 44 9.05 -6.69 0.03
N THR A 45 9.80 -7.73 0.43
CA THR A 45 9.97 -8.97 -0.36
C THR A 45 8.65 -9.68 -0.67
N SER A 46 7.61 -9.48 0.14
CA SER A 46 6.25 -10.00 -0.11
C SER A 46 5.68 -9.53 -1.46
N MET A 47 6.11 -8.39 -1.97
CA MET A 47 5.69 -7.84 -3.26
C MET A 47 6.48 -8.39 -4.46
N VAL A 48 7.55 -9.17 -4.25
CA VAL A 48 8.45 -9.62 -5.30
C VAL A 48 7.92 -10.90 -5.95
N PRO A 49 7.59 -10.88 -7.26
CA PRO A 49 7.07 -12.07 -7.93
C PRO A 49 8.19 -13.07 -8.24
N LEU A 50 7.81 -14.35 -8.42
CA LEU A 50 8.75 -15.47 -8.56
C LEU A 50 9.73 -15.31 -9.73
N ASN A 51 9.24 -14.85 -10.89
CA ASN A 51 10.04 -14.56 -12.08
C ASN A 51 11.14 -13.52 -11.81
N LEU A 52 10.81 -12.41 -11.13
CA LEU A 52 11.76 -11.35 -10.82
C LEU A 52 12.78 -11.82 -9.78
N MET A 53 12.33 -12.59 -8.79
CA MET A 53 13.23 -13.22 -7.82
C MET A 53 14.22 -14.16 -8.50
N ALA A 54 13.77 -15.02 -9.42
CA ALA A 54 14.65 -15.92 -10.18
C ALA A 54 15.74 -15.14 -10.95
N ARG A 55 15.36 -14.02 -11.61
CA ARG A 55 16.32 -13.15 -12.29
C ARG A 55 17.28 -12.46 -11.34
N LEU A 56 16.85 -12.11 -10.14
CA LEU A 56 17.74 -11.61 -9.10
C LEU A 56 18.77 -12.66 -8.70
N PHE A 57 18.35 -13.90 -8.43
CA PHE A 57 19.25 -15.00 -8.07
C PHE A 57 20.28 -15.31 -9.17
N GLU A 58 19.87 -15.32 -10.44
CA GLU A 58 20.80 -15.48 -11.58
C GLU A 58 21.87 -14.39 -11.61
N ALA A 59 21.53 -13.17 -11.21
CA ALA A 59 22.42 -12.02 -11.23
C ALA A 59 23.29 -11.87 -9.97
N LEU A 60 23.12 -12.70 -8.94
CA LEU A 60 23.95 -12.61 -7.72
C LEU A 60 25.32 -13.24 -7.94
N GLY A 61 26.38 -12.56 -7.48
CA GLY A 61 27.72 -13.13 -7.48
C GLY A 61 27.86 -14.28 -6.49
N SER A 62 28.77 -15.21 -6.75
CA SER A 62 29.01 -16.38 -5.88
C SER A 62 29.47 -16.05 -4.45
N ARG A 63 29.89 -14.80 -4.20
CA ARG A 63 30.26 -14.27 -2.87
C ARG A 63 29.25 -13.27 -2.31
N SER A 64 28.21 -12.94 -3.07
CA SER A 64 27.19 -11.98 -2.65
C SER A 64 26.31 -12.60 -1.57
N ARG A 65 26.00 -11.80 -0.55
CA ARG A 65 24.97 -12.13 0.45
C ARG A 65 23.66 -11.48 0.06
N LEU A 66 22.55 -12.20 0.23
CA LEU A 66 21.20 -11.69 0.02
C LEU A 66 20.48 -11.63 1.37
N LEU A 67 19.95 -10.45 1.72
CA LEU A 67 19.06 -10.26 2.85
C LEU A 67 17.68 -9.90 2.33
N LEU A 68 16.71 -10.76 2.58
CA LEU A 68 15.31 -10.53 2.25
C LEU A 68 14.58 -10.05 3.51
N VAL A 69 13.93 -8.89 3.40
CA VAL A 69 13.11 -8.29 4.45
C VAL A 69 11.68 -8.17 3.93
N GLY A 70 10.72 -8.60 4.72
CA GLY A 70 9.31 -8.56 4.35
C GLY A 70 8.42 -9.16 5.42
N ASP A 71 7.12 -9.14 5.14
CA ASP A 71 6.08 -9.62 6.03
C ASP A 71 5.25 -10.67 5.27
N ASP A 72 5.26 -11.91 5.78
CA ASP A 72 4.61 -13.07 5.15
C ASP A 72 3.08 -13.06 5.30
N ALA A 73 2.54 -12.19 6.16
CA ALA A 73 1.10 -11.99 6.35
C ALA A 73 0.54 -10.87 5.46
N GLN A 74 1.40 -10.12 4.75
CA GLN A 74 0.95 -9.12 3.80
C GLN A 74 0.51 -9.72 2.48
N LEU A 75 -0.27 -8.94 1.72
CA LEU A 75 -0.65 -9.26 0.36
C LEU A 75 0.61 -9.54 -0.46
N GLU A 76 0.60 -10.68 -1.13
CA GLU A 76 1.67 -11.08 -2.02
C GLU A 76 1.61 -10.28 -3.32
N SER A 77 2.69 -10.35 -4.11
CA SER A 77 2.74 -9.77 -5.46
C SER A 77 1.54 -10.17 -6.31
N VAL A 78 1.09 -9.32 -7.24
CA VAL A 78 -0.06 -9.63 -8.12
C VAL A 78 0.26 -10.77 -9.09
N GLU A 79 1.52 -10.95 -9.49
CA GLU A 79 1.99 -12.01 -10.38
C GLU A 79 2.29 -13.33 -9.64
N SER A 80 2.31 -14.46 -10.35
CA SER A 80 2.34 -15.82 -9.77
C SER A 80 3.46 -16.12 -8.76
N GLY A 81 3.11 -16.97 -7.78
CA GLY A 81 4.01 -17.50 -6.75
C GLY A 81 4.02 -16.68 -5.45
N SER A 82 4.51 -17.30 -4.38
CA SER A 82 4.74 -16.66 -3.08
C SER A 82 6.14 -16.98 -2.57
N VAL A 83 7.13 -16.24 -3.04
CA VAL A 83 8.52 -16.55 -2.72
C VAL A 83 8.77 -16.42 -1.21
N LEU A 84 8.39 -15.29 -0.61
CA LEU A 84 8.69 -15.04 0.81
C LEU A 84 8.05 -16.11 1.71
N ARG A 85 6.78 -16.45 1.48
CA ARG A 85 6.05 -17.42 2.29
C ARG A 85 6.64 -18.83 2.19
N ASP A 86 7.07 -19.22 0.99
CA ASP A 86 7.73 -20.51 0.79
C ASP A 86 9.11 -20.56 1.48
N LEU A 87 9.86 -19.44 1.45
CA LEU A 87 11.18 -19.34 2.08
C LEU A 87 11.13 -19.32 3.61
N VAL A 88 10.10 -18.71 4.21
CA VAL A 88 9.94 -18.66 5.68
C VAL A 88 9.19 -19.88 6.23
N SER A 89 8.71 -20.77 5.37
CA SER A 89 8.03 -21.98 5.79
C SER A 89 8.96 -22.82 6.68
N PRO A 90 8.47 -23.38 7.80
CA PRO A 90 9.25 -24.26 8.67
C PRO A 90 9.82 -25.49 7.95
N ALA A 91 9.22 -25.87 6.82
CA ALA A 91 9.68 -26.99 6.01
C ALA A 91 10.78 -26.61 5.00
N SER A 92 11.19 -25.35 4.92
CA SER A 92 12.29 -24.94 4.06
C SER A 92 13.63 -25.42 4.63
N SER A 93 14.57 -25.77 3.74
CA SER A 93 15.97 -26.07 4.12
C SER A 93 16.77 -24.86 4.61
N LEU A 94 16.11 -23.70 4.80
CA LEU A 94 16.72 -22.45 5.25
C LEU A 94 16.62 -22.25 6.76
N GLU A 95 16.39 -23.33 7.52
CA GLU A 95 16.35 -23.32 8.97
C GLU A 95 17.63 -22.68 9.55
N GLY A 96 17.47 -21.73 10.48
CA GLY A 96 18.57 -20.94 11.04
C GLY A 96 18.97 -19.68 10.25
N SER A 97 18.42 -19.48 9.04
CA SER A 97 18.61 -18.25 8.24
C SER A 97 17.38 -17.34 8.20
N VAL A 98 16.27 -17.79 8.80
CA VAL A 98 15.01 -17.04 8.92
C VAL A 98 14.88 -16.49 10.33
N PHE A 99 14.66 -15.18 10.44
CA PHE A 99 14.52 -14.48 11.73
C PHE A 99 13.21 -13.69 11.76
N GLU A 100 12.33 -14.01 12.71
CA GLU A 100 11.08 -13.27 12.90
C GLU A 100 11.22 -12.19 13.97
N LEU A 101 10.92 -10.94 13.60
CA LEU A 101 10.92 -9.82 14.53
C LEU A 101 9.57 -9.73 15.26
N GLN A 102 9.56 -10.06 16.55
CA GLN A 102 8.33 -10.12 17.36
C GLN A 102 7.85 -8.76 17.89
N LYS A 103 8.73 -7.75 17.92
CA LYS A 103 8.42 -6.46 18.56
C LYS A 103 8.09 -5.38 17.53
N VAL A 104 6.82 -5.00 17.47
CA VAL A 104 6.35 -3.83 16.71
C VAL A 104 6.76 -2.56 17.47
N ARG A 105 7.57 -1.70 16.84
CA ARG A 105 8.01 -0.41 17.42
C ARG A 105 7.27 0.80 16.86
N ARG A 106 6.70 0.64 15.67
CA ARG A 106 6.06 1.71 14.89
C ARG A 106 4.73 2.16 15.47
N ILE A 107 3.99 1.18 15.99
CA ILE A 107 2.78 1.41 16.74
C ILE A 107 3.21 1.79 18.16
N THR A 108 3.13 3.06 18.49
CA THR A 108 3.52 3.59 19.81
C THR A 108 2.40 3.45 20.82
N GLY A 109 2.71 3.02 22.04
CA GLY A 109 1.74 2.92 23.14
C GLY A 109 0.69 1.82 22.94
N ASP A 110 -0.49 2.00 23.54
CA ASP A 110 -1.59 1.03 23.56
C ASP A 110 -2.48 1.12 22.31
N ASN A 111 -1.90 1.30 21.11
CA ASN A 111 -2.70 1.35 19.89
C ASN A 111 -3.23 -0.06 19.56
N PRO A 112 -4.56 -0.26 19.51
CA PRO A 112 -5.17 -1.58 19.43
C PRO A 112 -4.84 -2.37 18.16
N ILE A 113 -4.37 -1.72 17.10
CA ILE A 113 -3.92 -2.39 15.87
C ILE A 113 -2.78 -3.38 16.19
N ALA A 114 -1.88 -3.06 17.13
CA ALA A 114 -0.80 -3.96 17.53
C ALA A 114 -1.31 -5.27 18.17
N THR A 115 -2.50 -5.23 18.77
CA THR A 115 -3.14 -6.41 19.39
C THR A 115 -4.02 -7.16 18.40
N VAL A 116 -4.75 -6.44 17.56
CA VAL A 116 -5.70 -7.02 16.59
C VAL A 116 -5.00 -7.65 15.38
N ALA A 117 -3.92 -7.03 14.86
CA ALA A 117 -3.25 -7.55 13.67
C ALA A 117 -2.68 -8.97 13.87
N PRO A 118 -2.05 -9.33 15.02
CA PRO A 118 -1.69 -10.71 15.32
C PRO A 118 -2.87 -11.69 15.37
N MET A 119 -4.01 -11.30 15.93
CA MET A 119 -5.23 -12.14 15.96
C MET A 119 -5.71 -12.45 14.54
N ILE A 120 -5.75 -11.42 13.68
CA ILE A 120 -6.08 -11.57 12.25
C ILE A 120 -5.10 -12.53 11.57
N ARG A 121 -3.79 -12.37 11.80
CA ARG A 121 -2.74 -13.24 11.22
C ARG A 121 -2.95 -14.71 11.61
N LYS A 122 -3.31 -14.97 12.87
CA LYS A 122 -3.59 -16.32 13.40
C LYS A 122 -4.93 -16.91 12.95
N GLY A 123 -5.84 -16.10 12.42
CA GLY A 123 -7.17 -16.55 12.04
C GLY A 123 -8.20 -16.51 13.18
N GLU A 124 -7.89 -15.81 14.28
CA GLU A 124 -8.72 -15.64 15.49
C GLU A 124 -9.80 -14.57 15.22
N ALA A 125 -10.80 -14.93 14.42
CA ALA A 125 -11.77 -13.98 13.87
C ALA A 125 -12.69 -13.34 14.93
N ASP A 126 -13.19 -14.14 15.87
CA ASP A 126 -14.16 -13.69 16.85
C ASP A 126 -13.48 -12.79 17.88
N GLU A 127 -12.29 -13.16 18.32
CA GLU A 127 -11.42 -12.38 19.20
C GLU A 127 -11.00 -11.06 18.53
N ALA A 128 -10.57 -11.11 17.26
CA ALA A 128 -10.19 -9.90 16.52
C ALA A 128 -11.36 -8.93 16.38
N LEU A 129 -12.55 -9.42 16.01
CA LEU A 129 -13.72 -8.56 15.85
C LEU A 129 -14.19 -7.96 17.19
N ALA A 130 -14.19 -8.76 18.25
CA ALA A 130 -14.51 -8.28 19.60
C ALA A 130 -13.50 -7.21 20.07
N ALA A 131 -12.21 -7.43 19.84
CA ALA A 131 -11.16 -6.47 20.15
C ALA A 131 -11.36 -5.14 19.38
N ILE A 132 -11.64 -5.18 18.07
CA ILE A 132 -11.93 -3.98 17.27
C ILE A 132 -13.14 -3.22 17.85
N ARG A 133 -14.23 -3.93 18.19
CA ARG A 133 -15.45 -3.30 18.74
C ARG A 133 -15.22 -2.59 20.09
N ASN A 134 -14.22 -3.03 20.86
CA ASN A 134 -13.85 -2.45 22.15
C ASN A 134 -12.71 -1.41 22.07
N SER A 135 -12.28 -1.04 20.87
CA SER A 135 -11.07 -0.24 20.63
C SER A 135 -11.33 1.18 20.13
N ALA A 136 -12.59 1.62 20.13
CA ALA A 136 -12.95 2.97 19.71
C ALA A 136 -12.35 4.03 20.68
N PRO A 137 -11.93 5.21 20.18
CA PRO A 137 -12.01 5.64 18.79
C PRO A 137 -10.82 5.22 17.91
N GLN A 138 -9.74 4.67 18.50
CA GLN A 138 -8.49 4.40 17.79
C GLN A 138 -8.63 3.32 16.70
N LEU A 139 -9.50 2.34 16.93
CA LEU A 139 -9.84 1.31 15.96
C LEU A 139 -11.34 1.05 16.02
N THR A 140 -12.04 1.31 14.92
CA THR A 140 -13.51 1.30 14.88
C THR A 140 -14.02 0.34 13.81
N PHE A 141 -15.03 -0.47 14.14
CA PHE A 141 -15.80 -1.25 13.15
C PHE A 141 -17.11 -0.53 12.81
N VAL A 142 -17.27 -0.14 11.55
CA VAL A 142 -18.53 0.37 11.02
C VAL A 142 -19.24 -0.79 10.33
N GLU A 143 -20.22 -1.35 11.02
CA GLU A 143 -21.00 -2.46 10.52
C GLU A 143 -22.00 -2.00 9.44
N THR A 144 -22.01 -2.71 8.32
CA THR A 144 -22.97 -2.51 7.22
C THR A 144 -23.67 -3.82 6.91
N ALA A 145 -24.89 -3.75 6.39
CA ALA A 145 -25.47 -4.91 5.72
C ALA A 145 -24.55 -5.38 4.57
N ALA A 146 -24.58 -6.67 4.25
CA ALA A 146 -23.75 -7.23 3.17
C ALA A 146 -23.98 -6.48 1.85
N GLY A 147 -22.91 -5.96 1.26
CA GLY A 147 -23.01 -5.16 0.03
C GLY A 147 -23.70 -3.80 0.18
N ALA A 148 -23.89 -3.28 1.39
CA ALA A 148 -24.43 -1.95 1.61
C ALA A 148 -23.34 -0.89 1.81
N LYS A 149 -23.73 0.37 1.63
CA LYS A 149 -22.92 1.52 2.05
C LYS A 149 -23.13 1.79 3.53
N PRO A 150 -22.17 2.41 4.22
CA PRO A 150 -22.41 2.94 5.56
C PRO A 150 -23.48 4.04 5.52
N SER A 151 -24.03 4.36 6.69
CA SER A 151 -25.05 5.39 6.84
C SER A 151 -24.54 6.77 6.38
N SER A 152 -25.46 7.67 6.03
CA SER A 152 -25.10 9.02 5.60
C SER A 152 -24.26 9.78 6.62
N SER A 153 -24.54 9.61 7.93
CA SER A 153 -23.77 10.25 9.01
C SER A 153 -22.32 9.76 9.07
N VAL A 154 -22.10 8.46 8.86
CA VAL A 154 -20.74 7.90 8.76
C VAL A 154 -20.03 8.43 7.52
N ILE A 155 -20.71 8.46 6.36
CA ILE A 155 -20.14 9.04 5.14
C ILE A 155 -19.72 10.50 5.38
N ASP A 156 -20.54 11.30 6.06
CA ASP A 156 -20.21 12.69 6.36
C ASP A 156 -19.01 12.82 7.31
N ALA A 157 -18.89 11.94 8.30
CA ALA A 157 -17.72 11.89 9.18
C ALA A 157 -16.44 11.53 8.42
N LEU A 158 -16.49 10.53 7.53
CA LEU A 158 -15.35 10.08 6.72
C LEU A 158 -14.87 11.15 5.72
N ILE A 159 -15.75 12.06 5.31
CA ILE A 159 -15.45 13.10 4.32
C ILE A 159 -14.97 14.40 4.96
N THR A 160 -15.07 14.57 6.27
CA THR A 160 -14.60 15.77 7.00
C THR A 160 -13.15 16.13 6.67
N THR A 161 -12.25 15.16 6.70
CA THR A 161 -10.84 15.37 6.32
C THR A 161 -10.71 15.91 4.89
N TYR A 162 -11.46 15.36 3.94
CA TYR A 162 -11.40 15.81 2.54
C TYR A 162 -12.05 17.18 2.33
N ARG A 163 -13.04 17.57 3.15
CA ARG A 163 -13.59 18.94 3.16
C ARG A 163 -12.52 19.95 3.57
N GLU A 164 -11.74 19.64 4.60
CA GLU A 164 -10.65 20.50 5.06
C GLU A 164 -9.53 20.61 4.02
N VAL A 165 -9.12 19.49 3.41
CA VAL A 165 -8.17 19.48 2.28
C VAL A 165 -8.67 20.39 1.16
N ARG A 166 -9.95 20.30 0.80
CA ARG A 166 -10.55 21.17 -0.23
C ARG A 166 -10.54 22.64 0.16
N ASN A 167 -10.86 22.97 1.41
CA ASN A 167 -10.88 24.36 1.87
C ASN A 167 -9.47 24.98 1.81
N LEU A 168 -8.46 24.23 2.26
CA LEU A 168 -7.05 24.63 2.16
C LEU A 168 -6.60 24.80 0.70
N ALA A 169 -6.95 23.84 -0.16
CA ALA A 169 -6.58 23.84 -1.57
C ALA A 169 -7.20 24.98 -2.40
N ARG A 170 -8.26 25.64 -1.90
CA ARG A 170 -8.88 26.81 -2.56
C ARG A 170 -8.23 28.14 -2.18
N SER A 171 -7.41 28.15 -1.14
CA SER A 171 -6.52 29.27 -0.85
C SER A 171 -5.47 29.37 -1.96
N THR A 172 -4.91 30.55 -2.20
CA THR A 172 -3.75 30.72 -3.08
C THR A 172 -2.43 30.71 -2.30
N LYS A 173 -2.48 30.53 -0.97
CA LYS A 173 -1.30 30.58 -0.10
C LYS A 173 -0.51 29.27 -0.16
N PRO A 174 0.82 29.32 -0.44
CA PRO A 174 1.65 28.12 -0.46
C PRO A 174 1.61 27.27 0.82
N ALA A 175 1.53 27.92 1.98
CA ALA A 175 1.43 27.22 3.27
C ALA A 175 0.13 26.41 3.43
N ASP A 176 -0.96 26.83 2.79
CA ASP A 176 -2.22 26.08 2.83
C ASP A 176 -2.17 24.88 1.87
N HIS A 177 -1.47 25.01 0.74
CA HIS A 177 -1.23 23.89 -0.19
C HIS A 177 -0.42 22.77 0.45
N GLU A 178 0.63 23.15 1.20
CA GLU A 178 1.44 22.23 1.98
C GLU A 178 0.61 21.47 3.00
N LYS A 179 -0.20 22.18 3.80
CA LYS A 179 -1.11 21.56 4.77
C LYS A 179 -2.16 20.68 4.10
N ALA A 180 -2.67 21.07 2.93
CA ALA A 180 -3.62 20.27 2.17
C ALA A 180 -3.00 18.93 1.75
N LEU A 181 -1.76 18.95 1.26
CA LEU A 181 -1.02 17.74 0.90
C LEU A 181 -0.71 16.88 2.12
N GLU A 182 -0.24 17.47 3.21
CA GLU A 182 0.05 16.75 4.46
C GLU A 182 -1.18 16.02 4.98
N LYS A 183 -2.33 16.69 5.03
CA LYS A 183 -3.59 16.11 5.49
C LYS A 183 -4.11 15.03 4.55
N MET A 184 -3.95 15.21 3.24
CA MET A 184 -4.28 14.18 2.24
C MET A 184 -3.31 12.99 2.30
N ALA A 185 -2.04 13.21 2.66
CA ALA A 185 -1.04 12.15 2.83
C ALA A 185 -1.21 11.43 4.18
N GLY A 186 -1.74 12.09 5.20
CA GLY A 186 -1.97 11.52 6.53
C GLY A 186 -3.14 10.54 6.58
N SER A 187 -4.15 10.73 5.74
CA SER A 187 -5.38 9.93 5.72
C SER A 187 -5.58 9.15 4.42
N ARG A 188 -6.18 7.96 4.49
CA ARG A 188 -6.49 7.17 3.28
C ARG A 188 -7.76 6.35 3.36
N LEU A 189 -8.52 6.33 2.27
CA LEU A 189 -9.57 5.34 2.04
C LEU A 189 -9.04 4.21 1.15
N LEU A 190 -8.96 3.00 1.72
CA LEU A 190 -8.52 1.79 1.06
C LEU A 190 -9.73 0.89 0.74
N CYS A 191 -9.81 0.41 -0.49
CA CYS A 191 -10.86 -0.49 -0.94
C CYS A 191 -10.28 -1.85 -1.33
N GLY A 192 -10.94 -2.92 -0.90
CA GLY A 192 -10.61 -4.28 -1.36
C GLY A 192 -11.06 -4.59 -2.80
N MET A 193 -11.96 -3.78 -3.36
CA MET A 193 -12.55 -4.00 -4.69
C MET A 193 -12.66 -2.69 -5.48
N ARG A 194 -12.67 -2.81 -6.82
CA ARG A 194 -12.80 -1.65 -7.71
C ARG A 194 -14.25 -1.16 -7.85
N ARG A 195 -15.17 -2.11 -8.07
CA ARG A 195 -16.61 -1.87 -8.27
C ARG A 195 -17.41 -2.32 -7.06
N GLY A 196 -18.63 -1.80 -6.95
CA GLY A 196 -19.58 -2.13 -5.90
C GLY A 196 -19.71 -1.03 -4.85
N PRO A 197 -20.63 -1.19 -3.88
CA PRO A 197 -20.99 -0.14 -2.92
C PRO A 197 -19.83 0.33 -2.04
N LEU A 198 -18.88 -0.56 -1.77
CA LEU A 198 -17.65 -0.32 -1.01
C LEU A 198 -16.39 -0.20 -1.90
N GLY A 199 -16.57 -0.11 -3.21
CA GLY A 199 -15.48 -0.06 -4.19
C GLY A 199 -14.97 1.34 -4.50
N ILE A 200 -13.79 1.39 -5.13
CA ILE A 200 -13.05 2.61 -5.48
C ILE A 200 -13.87 3.56 -6.35
N ASP A 201 -14.51 3.05 -7.40
CA ASP A 201 -15.24 3.88 -8.36
C ASP A 201 -16.38 4.61 -7.62
N GLN A 202 -17.11 3.87 -6.78
CA GLN A 202 -18.22 4.39 -6.01
C GLN A 202 -17.81 5.42 -4.96
N TRP A 203 -16.71 5.20 -4.26
CA TRP A 203 -16.25 6.10 -3.18
C TRP A 203 -15.58 7.36 -3.71
N ASN A 204 -14.80 7.29 -4.78
CA ASN A 204 -14.32 8.50 -5.45
C ASN A 204 -15.51 9.37 -5.92
N ASP A 205 -16.55 8.76 -6.49
CA ASP A 205 -17.75 9.48 -6.91
C ASP A 205 -18.58 10.05 -5.74
N ILE A 206 -18.67 9.34 -4.61
CA ILE A 206 -19.35 9.84 -3.39
C ILE A 206 -18.61 11.08 -2.88
N ILE A 207 -17.28 11.01 -2.79
CA ILE A 207 -16.44 12.09 -2.28
C ILE A 207 -16.53 13.28 -3.24
N ASP A 208 -16.38 13.07 -4.55
CA ASP A 208 -16.54 14.12 -5.57
C ASP A 208 -17.88 14.84 -5.42
N ARG A 209 -19.00 14.11 -5.34
CA ARG A 209 -20.34 14.71 -5.16
C ARG A 209 -20.47 15.49 -3.86
N ARG A 210 -20.02 14.92 -2.73
CA ARG A 210 -20.13 15.53 -1.40
C ARG A 210 -19.25 16.77 -1.25
N LEU A 211 -18.15 16.82 -1.99
CA LEU A 211 -17.26 17.97 -2.08
C LEU A 211 -17.62 18.94 -3.21
N GLN A 212 -18.69 18.66 -3.98
CA GLN A 212 -19.10 19.44 -5.14
C GLN A 212 -17.97 19.60 -6.18
N LEU A 213 -17.12 18.58 -6.32
CA LEU A 213 -16.12 18.50 -7.37
C LEU A 213 -16.82 17.97 -8.64
N ARG A 214 -16.70 18.70 -9.75
CA ARG A 214 -17.31 18.29 -11.02
C ARG A 214 -16.76 16.91 -11.40
N SER A 215 -17.66 15.96 -11.63
CA SER A 215 -17.27 14.59 -12.02
C SER A 215 -16.60 14.64 -13.40
N GLY A 216 -15.48 13.92 -13.55
CA GLY A 216 -14.71 13.88 -14.80
C GLY A 216 -13.65 14.98 -14.98
N ASP A 217 -13.78 16.12 -14.30
CA ASP A 217 -12.76 17.20 -14.37
C ASP A 217 -11.66 17.00 -13.34
N LEU A 218 -10.50 16.51 -13.74
CA LEU A 218 -9.40 16.20 -12.82
C LEU A 218 -8.85 17.41 -12.07
N LEU A 219 -9.09 18.65 -12.53
CA LEU A 219 -8.37 19.84 -12.07
C LEU A 219 -9.22 20.76 -11.20
N VAL A 220 -10.08 20.17 -10.39
CA VAL A 220 -10.85 20.92 -9.39
C VAL A 220 -10.06 21.01 -8.08
N PRO A 221 -9.80 22.21 -7.54
CA PRO A 221 -9.10 22.37 -6.26
C PRO A 221 -9.69 21.51 -5.14
N GLY A 222 -8.81 20.84 -4.40
CA GLY A 222 -9.14 19.86 -3.37
C GLY A 222 -9.18 18.41 -3.85
N ARG A 223 -9.08 18.14 -5.16
CA ARG A 223 -8.99 16.78 -5.68
C ARG A 223 -7.61 16.18 -5.42
N ALA A 224 -7.59 14.95 -4.92
CA ALA A 224 -6.36 14.16 -4.80
C ALA A 224 -6.10 13.35 -6.08
N LEU A 225 -4.85 13.37 -6.55
CA LEU A 225 -4.40 12.67 -7.75
C LEU A 225 -3.23 11.74 -7.43
N LEU A 226 -3.23 10.55 -8.03
CA LEU A 226 -2.18 9.53 -7.90
C LEU A 226 -1.46 9.42 -9.23
N VAL A 227 -0.14 9.58 -9.22
CA VAL A 227 0.72 9.34 -10.37
C VAL A 227 0.77 7.84 -10.64
N THR A 228 0.47 7.43 -11.87
CA THR A 228 0.40 6.01 -12.26
C THR A 228 1.62 5.53 -13.03
N VAL A 229 2.48 6.46 -13.49
CA VAL A 229 3.68 6.16 -14.28
C VAL A 229 4.84 7.06 -13.82
N ASN A 230 6.02 6.47 -13.65
CA ASN A 230 7.25 7.23 -13.35
C ASN A 230 7.52 8.29 -14.43
N SER A 231 7.76 9.52 -14.01
CA SER A 231 8.09 10.64 -14.89
C SER A 231 9.36 11.36 -14.41
N PRO A 232 10.55 10.93 -14.88
CA PRO A 232 11.82 11.55 -14.53
C PRO A 232 11.89 13.04 -14.89
N ARG A 233 11.19 13.46 -15.94
CA ARG A 233 11.14 14.86 -16.41
C ARG A 233 10.68 15.82 -15.32
N VAL A 234 9.71 15.40 -14.50
CA VAL A 234 9.14 16.22 -13.42
C VAL A 234 9.48 15.67 -12.03
N GLY A 235 10.38 14.69 -11.95
CA GLY A 235 10.80 14.06 -10.70
C GLY A 235 9.72 13.24 -9.99
N LEU A 236 8.61 12.92 -10.65
CA LEU A 236 7.51 12.16 -10.06
C LEU A 236 7.69 10.65 -10.26
N VAL A 237 7.29 9.88 -9.25
CA VAL A 237 7.27 8.42 -9.29
C VAL A 237 5.84 7.90 -9.23
N ASN A 238 5.61 6.70 -9.78
CA ASN A 238 4.37 5.96 -9.63
C ASN A 238 4.10 5.75 -8.13
N GLY A 239 2.88 6.05 -7.69
CA GLY A 239 2.54 6.07 -6.27
C GLY A 239 2.51 7.48 -5.66
N ALA A 240 3.13 8.48 -6.30
CA ALA A 240 3.15 9.84 -5.76
C ALA A 240 1.74 10.45 -5.71
N ILE A 241 1.39 11.03 -4.56
CA ILE A 241 0.12 11.72 -4.34
C ILE A 241 0.33 13.22 -4.49
N GLY A 242 -0.56 13.86 -5.26
CA GLY A 242 -0.66 15.30 -5.35
C GLY A 242 -2.08 15.77 -5.02
N VAL A 243 -2.19 17.05 -4.69
CA VAL A 243 -3.48 17.72 -4.47
C VAL A 243 -3.61 18.85 -5.47
N VAL A 244 -4.75 18.92 -6.15
CA VAL A 244 -5.05 20.07 -7.01
C VAL A 244 -5.31 21.27 -6.12
N VAL A 245 -4.62 22.37 -6.39
CA VAL A 245 -4.70 23.62 -5.61
C VAL A 245 -4.91 24.82 -6.53
N GLU A 246 -5.52 25.86 -5.99
CA GLU A 246 -5.69 27.14 -6.66
C GLU A 246 -4.37 27.93 -6.62
N THR A 247 -3.97 28.53 -7.74
CA THR A 247 -2.80 29.43 -7.79
C THR A 247 -3.18 30.72 -8.51
N GLU A 248 -2.31 31.74 -8.48
CA GLU A 248 -2.55 33.00 -9.19
C GLU A 248 -2.73 32.80 -10.71
N ASP A 249 -2.09 31.77 -11.28
CA ASP A 249 -2.21 31.39 -12.70
C ASP A 249 -3.34 30.37 -12.97
N GLY A 250 -4.19 30.12 -11.98
CA GLY A 250 -5.24 29.09 -12.01
C GLY A 250 -4.83 27.74 -11.39
N PRO A 251 -5.64 26.68 -11.55
CA PRO A 251 -5.42 25.40 -10.89
C PRO A 251 -4.13 24.68 -11.33
N LYS A 252 -3.34 24.23 -10.36
CA LYS A 252 -2.15 23.37 -10.56
C LYS A 252 -2.19 22.18 -9.62
N VAL A 253 -1.39 21.15 -9.89
CA VAL A 253 -1.26 20.02 -8.97
C VAL A 253 -0.02 20.21 -8.12
N TYR A 254 -0.22 20.30 -6.81
CA TYR A 254 0.85 20.43 -5.83
C TYR A 254 1.34 19.05 -5.37
N PHE A 255 2.64 18.85 -5.46
CA PHE A 255 3.38 17.67 -5.01
C PHE A 255 4.53 18.08 -4.10
N ARG A 256 5.08 17.10 -3.39
CA ARG A 256 6.39 17.19 -2.74
C ARG A 256 7.34 16.21 -3.41
N VAL A 257 8.45 16.73 -3.93
CA VAL A 257 9.47 15.94 -4.62
C VAL A 257 10.81 16.26 -3.96
N ASP A 258 11.47 15.26 -3.41
CA ASP A 258 12.71 15.43 -2.64
C ASP A 258 12.58 16.49 -1.53
N ASP A 259 11.48 16.43 -0.77
CA ASP A 259 11.08 17.40 0.27
C ASP A 259 10.83 18.83 -0.20
N GLU A 260 10.93 19.11 -1.50
CA GLU A 260 10.69 20.43 -2.07
C GLU A 260 9.28 20.55 -2.67
N PRO A 261 8.62 21.71 -2.54
CA PRO A 261 7.35 21.97 -3.18
C PRO A 261 7.48 21.98 -4.71
N ARG A 262 6.53 21.35 -5.39
CA ARG A 262 6.42 21.34 -6.85
C ARG A 262 4.98 21.57 -7.27
N TYR A 263 4.78 22.60 -8.10
CA TYR A 263 3.51 22.88 -8.77
C TYR A 263 3.61 22.43 -10.22
N ILE A 264 2.80 21.46 -10.61
CA ILE A 264 2.82 20.87 -11.94
C ILE A 264 1.57 21.31 -12.68
N SER A 265 1.78 21.89 -13.87
CA SER A 265 0.72 22.24 -14.80
C SER A 265 0.08 20.99 -15.40
N THR A 266 -1.14 21.15 -15.86
CA THR A 266 -1.95 20.12 -16.54
C THR A 266 -1.23 19.49 -17.74
N VAL A 267 -0.45 20.30 -18.46
CA VAL A 267 0.29 19.92 -19.67
C VAL A 267 1.52 19.06 -19.35
N ASP A 268 2.14 19.28 -18.19
CA ASP A 268 3.34 18.56 -17.75
C ASP A 268 3.02 17.38 -16.84
N LEU A 269 1.75 17.22 -16.44
CA LEU A 269 1.32 16.19 -15.52
C LEU A 269 1.43 14.82 -16.20
N PRO A 270 2.14 13.84 -15.60
CA PRO A 270 2.15 12.48 -16.10
C PRO A 270 0.75 11.84 -15.95
N PRO A 271 0.52 10.64 -16.51
CA PRO A 271 -0.73 9.91 -16.32
C PRO A 271 -1.10 9.78 -14.84
N VAL A 272 -2.27 10.28 -14.48
CA VAL A 272 -2.80 10.30 -13.11
C VAL A 272 -4.20 9.70 -13.04
N GLU A 273 -4.59 9.24 -11.86
CA GLU A 273 -5.96 8.86 -11.52
C GLU A 273 -6.44 9.54 -10.23
N ARG A 274 -7.75 9.50 -9.97
CA ARG A 274 -8.33 10.00 -8.71
C ARG A 274 -7.82 9.16 -7.53
N ALA A 275 -7.50 9.84 -6.43
CA ALA A 275 -6.77 9.21 -5.32
C ALA A 275 -7.45 9.35 -3.95
N PHE A 276 -8.72 9.77 -3.89
CA PHE A 276 -9.42 9.78 -2.59
C PHE A 276 -9.58 8.35 -2.06
N ALA A 277 -9.96 7.42 -2.94
CA ALA A 277 -9.99 5.99 -2.68
C ALA A 277 -9.00 5.26 -3.61
N MET A 278 -8.28 4.27 -3.07
CA MET A 278 -7.37 3.39 -3.84
C MET A 278 -7.48 1.94 -3.39
N THR A 279 -6.90 1.00 -4.15
CA THR A 279 -6.84 -0.41 -3.73
C THR A 279 -5.86 -0.59 -2.58
N VAL A 280 -6.06 -1.62 -1.74
CA VAL A 280 -5.06 -2.05 -0.75
C VAL A 280 -3.72 -2.42 -1.43
N HIS A 281 -3.75 -3.02 -2.62
CA HIS A 281 -2.53 -3.32 -3.39
C HIS A 281 -1.72 -2.06 -3.74
N LYS A 282 -2.38 -0.96 -4.12
CA LYS A 282 -1.70 0.30 -4.46
C LYS A 282 -1.16 1.04 -3.23
N SER A 283 -1.58 0.67 -2.02
CA SER A 283 -1.06 1.24 -0.78
C SER A 283 0.09 0.45 -0.16
N GLN A 284 0.51 -0.67 -0.76
CA GLN A 284 1.67 -1.42 -0.27
C GLN A 284 2.94 -0.55 -0.26
N GLY A 285 3.76 -0.71 0.77
CA GLY A 285 4.92 0.16 1.04
C GLY A 285 4.58 1.58 1.52
N SER A 286 3.30 1.97 1.57
CA SER A 286 2.87 3.25 2.15
C SER A 286 2.43 3.08 3.60
N GLU A 287 2.45 4.17 4.37
CA GLU A 287 1.91 4.24 5.73
C GLU A 287 1.21 5.56 5.94
N TYR A 288 0.10 5.55 6.68
CA TYR A 288 -0.74 6.71 6.90
C TYR A 288 -0.80 7.04 8.40
N LYS A 289 -0.33 8.25 8.73
CA LYS A 289 -0.12 8.68 10.13
C LYS A 289 -1.41 9.03 10.86
N GLU A 290 -2.46 9.44 10.15
CA GLU A 290 -3.71 9.89 10.76
C GLU A 290 -4.76 8.77 10.80
N VAL A 291 -5.37 8.45 9.66
CA VAL A 291 -6.52 7.55 9.56
C VAL A 291 -6.41 6.66 8.32
N VAL A 292 -6.70 5.37 8.50
CA VAL A 292 -7.03 4.47 7.38
C VAL A 292 -8.48 4.02 7.47
N VAL A 293 -9.23 4.20 6.40
CA VAL A 293 -10.58 3.68 6.25
C VAL A 293 -10.53 2.49 5.30
N LEU A 294 -10.68 1.28 5.82
CA LEU A 294 -10.63 0.04 5.07
C LEU A 294 -12.03 -0.46 4.73
N MET A 295 -12.37 -0.41 3.45
CA MET A 295 -13.63 -0.89 2.89
C MET A 295 -13.50 -2.36 2.48
N LEU A 296 -14.19 -3.24 3.20
CA LEU A 296 -14.14 -4.68 2.96
C LEU A 296 -14.91 -5.06 1.69
N PRO A 297 -14.41 -6.04 0.92
CA PRO A 297 -15.21 -6.75 -0.06
C PRO A 297 -16.43 -7.43 0.57
N ASN A 298 -17.44 -7.72 -0.25
CA ASN A 298 -18.56 -8.58 0.16
C ASN A 298 -18.10 -10.01 0.42
N GLU A 299 -18.85 -10.72 1.27
CA GLU A 299 -18.72 -12.17 1.45
C GLU A 299 -18.80 -12.91 0.10
N GLY A 300 -17.96 -13.93 -0.07
CA GLY A 300 -17.85 -14.71 -1.31
C GLY A 300 -16.97 -14.07 -2.40
N SER A 301 -16.50 -12.83 -2.20
CA SER A 301 -15.49 -12.25 -3.10
C SER A 301 -14.16 -13.00 -2.99
N ARG A 302 -13.58 -13.40 -4.13
CA ARG A 302 -12.23 -13.99 -4.17
C ARG A 302 -11.13 -13.06 -3.66
N LEU A 303 -11.40 -11.75 -3.61
CA LEU A 303 -10.47 -10.76 -3.07
C LEU A 303 -10.50 -10.69 -1.54
N LEU A 304 -11.55 -11.21 -0.90
CA LEU A 304 -11.74 -11.20 0.55
C LEU A 304 -10.85 -12.27 1.19
N THR A 305 -9.63 -11.87 1.53
CA THR A 305 -8.60 -12.73 2.13
C THR A 305 -8.06 -12.12 3.42
N ARG A 306 -7.46 -12.95 4.25
CA ARG A 306 -6.81 -12.53 5.50
C ARG A 306 -5.74 -11.48 5.24
N GLU A 307 -4.94 -11.68 4.21
CA GLU A 307 -3.80 -10.85 3.83
C GLU A 307 -4.28 -9.49 3.33
N LEU A 308 -5.40 -9.42 2.59
CA LEU A 308 -6.02 -8.14 2.20
C LEU A 308 -6.42 -7.31 3.42
N LEU A 309 -7.13 -7.95 4.36
CA LEU A 309 -7.58 -7.32 5.61
C LEU A 309 -6.37 -6.88 6.45
N TYR A 310 -5.42 -7.79 6.67
CA TYR A 310 -4.21 -7.55 7.45
C TYR A 310 -3.40 -6.39 6.86
N THR A 311 -3.10 -6.45 5.56
CA THR A 311 -2.32 -5.41 4.87
C THR A 311 -3.00 -4.06 4.96
N GLY A 312 -4.31 -4.01 4.71
CA GLY A 312 -5.07 -2.76 4.77
C GLY A 312 -5.07 -2.15 6.17
N LEU A 313 -5.30 -2.97 7.19
CA LEU A 313 -5.32 -2.53 8.59
C LEU A 313 -3.94 -2.05 9.05
N THR A 314 -2.88 -2.78 8.71
CA THR A 314 -1.51 -2.42 9.10
C THR A 314 -0.94 -1.26 8.30
N ARG A 315 -1.68 -0.64 7.38
CA ARG A 315 -1.28 0.65 6.80
C ARG A 315 -1.50 1.84 7.75
N ALA A 316 -2.30 1.68 8.79
CA ALA A 316 -2.54 2.74 9.78
C ALA A 316 -1.39 2.80 10.79
N GLY A 317 -0.73 3.95 10.86
CA GLY A 317 0.15 4.34 11.97
C GLY A 317 -0.62 5.03 13.10
N GLY A 318 -1.69 5.76 12.76
CA GLY A 318 -2.60 6.41 13.70
C GLY A 318 -3.79 5.53 14.05
N SER A 319 -4.98 5.90 13.59
CA SER A 319 -6.22 5.16 13.80
C SER A 319 -6.72 4.46 12.53
N ALA A 320 -7.64 3.53 12.70
CA ALA A 320 -8.27 2.84 11.58
C ALA A 320 -9.77 2.64 11.76
N VAL A 321 -10.49 2.66 10.64
CA VAL A 321 -11.92 2.38 10.54
C VAL A 321 -12.10 1.25 9.55
N VAL A 322 -12.63 0.11 10.00
CA VAL A 322 -12.98 -1.01 9.12
C VAL A 322 -14.47 -0.91 8.81
N VAL A 323 -14.83 -0.92 7.53
CA VAL A 323 -16.22 -0.78 7.06
C VAL A 323 -16.61 -2.03 6.29
N GLY A 324 -17.66 -2.71 6.75
CA GLY A 324 -18.18 -3.92 6.12
C GLY A 324 -19.12 -4.69 7.04
N SER A 325 -19.58 -5.86 6.61
CA SER A 325 -20.38 -6.74 7.47
C SER A 325 -19.49 -7.58 8.39
N ALA A 326 -20.01 -8.00 9.55
CA ALA A 326 -19.30 -8.86 10.48
C ALA A 326 -18.95 -10.23 9.86
N GLU A 327 -19.82 -10.73 8.98
CA GLU A 327 -19.61 -11.96 8.22
C GLU A 327 -18.46 -11.81 7.24
N ALA A 328 -18.38 -10.69 6.52
CA ALA A 328 -17.26 -10.42 5.59
C ALA A 328 -15.93 -10.31 6.36
N PHE A 329 -15.91 -9.66 7.51
CA PHE A 329 -14.72 -9.61 8.37
C PHE A 329 -14.30 -11.02 8.81
N THR A 330 -15.24 -11.80 9.36
CA THR A 330 -14.99 -13.15 9.87
C THR A 330 -14.51 -14.09 8.76
N SER A 331 -15.15 -14.01 7.59
CA SER A 331 -14.80 -14.77 6.39
C SER A 331 -13.37 -14.42 5.92
N ALA A 332 -13.03 -13.12 5.87
CA ALA A 332 -11.68 -12.68 5.50
C ALA A 332 -10.61 -13.27 6.45
N VAL A 333 -10.80 -13.16 7.76
CA VAL A 333 -9.84 -13.66 8.75
C VAL A 333 -9.66 -15.18 8.62
N LYS A 334 -10.72 -15.93 8.35
CA LYS A 334 -10.67 -17.39 8.19
C LYS A 334 -10.15 -17.86 6.83
N ASN A 335 -10.10 -16.97 5.83
CA ASN A 335 -9.72 -17.30 4.46
C ASN A 335 -8.31 -16.79 4.10
N PRO A 336 -7.23 -17.55 4.38
CA PRO A 336 -5.90 -17.18 3.93
C PRO A 336 -5.81 -17.28 2.40
N SER A 337 -5.03 -16.39 1.80
CA SER A 337 -4.67 -16.50 0.39
C SER A 337 -3.88 -17.79 0.15
N VAL A 338 -4.18 -18.48 -0.96
CA VAL A 338 -3.48 -19.70 -1.36
C VAL A 338 -2.82 -19.45 -2.71
N ARG A 339 -1.51 -19.67 -2.78
CA ARG A 339 -0.75 -19.67 -4.03
C ARG A 339 0.10 -20.91 -4.15
N VAL A 340 0.09 -21.50 -5.34
CA VAL A 340 0.84 -22.70 -5.68
C VAL A 340 2.04 -22.28 -6.52
N SER A 341 3.25 -22.48 -6.00
CA SER A 341 4.52 -22.15 -6.67
C SER A 341 5.38 -23.38 -6.97
N GLY A 342 5.13 -24.51 -6.30
CA GLY A 342 6.02 -25.68 -6.30
C GLY A 342 7.36 -25.48 -5.59
N LEU A 343 7.71 -24.24 -5.23
CA LEU A 343 9.00 -23.86 -4.64
C LEU A 343 9.19 -24.48 -3.25
N GLY A 344 8.17 -24.47 -2.40
CA GLY A 344 8.24 -25.11 -1.09
C GLY A 344 8.60 -26.60 -1.15
N ALA A 345 8.09 -27.32 -2.15
CA ALA A 345 8.43 -28.74 -2.37
C ALA A 345 9.88 -28.92 -2.85
N LEU A 346 10.37 -28.01 -3.71
CA LEU A 346 11.77 -28.03 -4.16
C LEU A 346 12.74 -27.71 -3.02
N LEU A 347 12.38 -26.79 -2.12
CA LEU A 347 13.20 -26.44 -0.96
C LEU A 347 13.30 -27.55 0.09
N GLN A 348 12.39 -28.53 0.05
CA GLN A 348 12.41 -29.73 0.91
C GLN A 348 13.24 -30.87 0.32
N ALA A 349 13.49 -30.85 -1.00
CA ALA A 349 14.31 -31.88 -1.64
C ALA A 349 15.78 -31.71 -1.23
N PRO A 350 16.51 -32.81 -0.96
CA PRO A 350 17.94 -32.72 -0.70
C PRO A 350 18.66 -32.08 -1.92
N PRO A 351 19.73 -31.28 -1.69
CA PRO A 351 20.48 -30.68 -2.78
C PRO A 351 20.99 -31.78 -3.72
N ALA A 352 20.74 -31.60 -5.02
CA ALA A 352 21.11 -32.54 -6.08
C ALA A 352 22.62 -32.65 -6.28
#